data_AF-A0A319DMB9-F1
#
_entry.id   AF-A0A319DMB9-F1
#
_cell.length_a   1.000
_cell.length_b   1.000
_cell.length_c   1.000
_cell.angle_alpha   90.00
_cell.angle_beta   90.00
_cell.angle_gamma   90.00
#
_symmetry.space_group_name_H-M   'P 1'
#
loop_
_entity.id
_entity.type
_entity.pdbx_description
1 polymer ?
#
loop_
_entity_poly.entity_id
_entity_poly.type
_entity_poly.pdbx_seq_one_letter_code
_entity_poly.pdbx_strand_id
1 'polypeptide(L)'
;MGYPALCLSPPAKSPQPRGGPLSEPDTHRFPAKPLPKQPPSNQPTPLTPPTPSPQPLITGSNTNEGAGFVSFTPTGPGSSTLFNLTESVIACPVAQEVKNRNRVGLPTYRYQYAGNFSNISPVSWFGAYHSAELPLLFGTHSEYRGPSTQFEWDVSYAMEALWLSFAEDPSRGPVRLAIGDAPANPNNGSYFAWPQFEQGEDDMLLFAEGGTLMQLVGSGRIDDYCTGL
;
A
#
# COMPACT_ATOMS: atom_id res chain seq x y z
N MET A 1 41.99 7.47 32.03
CA MET A 1 41.51 6.08 32.06
C MET A 1 40.39 5.99 33.07
N GLY A 2 39.17 5.65 32.63
CA GLY A 2 37.99 5.55 33.48
C GLY A 2 36.77 5.24 32.63
N TYR A 3 36.40 3.96 32.54
CA TYR A 3 35.17 3.49 31.90
C TYR A 3 33.97 3.78 32.80
N PRO A 4 32.81 4.23 32.29
CA PRO A 4 31.59 4.24 33.08
C PRO A 4 31.00 2.83 33.16
N ALA A 5 30.51 2.50 34.35
CA ALA A 5 29.99 1.20 34.75
C ALA A 5 28.74 0.80 33.96
N LEU A 6 28.70 -0.46 33.49
CA LEU A 6 27.49 -1.12 33.03
C LEU A 6 26.53 -1.29 34.21
N CYS A 7 25.31 -0.76 34.08
CA CYS A 7 24.18 -1.19 34.90
C CYS A 7 23.76 -2.61 34.46
N LEU A 8 24.17 -3.62 35.22
CA LEU A 8 23.68 -5.00 35.09
C LEU A 8 22.26 -5.09 35.66
N SER A 9 21.27 -5.30 34.80
CA SER A 9 19.92 -5.72 35.21
C SER A 9 19.96 -7.13 35.80
N PRO A 10 19.15 -7.43 36.84
CA PRO A 10 19.09 -8.78 37.40
C PRO A 10 18.46 -9.78 36.40
N PRO A 11 18.82 -11.07 36.46
CA PRO A 11 18.30 -12.07 35.53
C PRO A 11 16.80 -12.25 35.71
N ALA A 12 16.07 -12.26 34.58
CA ALA A 12 14.65 -12.58 34.55
C ALA A 12 14.41 -14.00 35.08
N LYS A 13 13.48 -14.13 36.03
CA LYS A 13 13.05 -15.41 36.59
C LYS A 13 12.30 -16.20 35.51
N SER A 14 12.80 -17.38 35.14
CA SER A 14 12.13 -18.28 34.19
C SER A 14 10.74 -18.68 34.73
N PRO A 15 9.66 -18.61 33.92
CA PRO A 15 8.36 -19.13 34.35
C PRO A 15 8.41 -20.66 34.38
N GLN A 16 8.03 -21.25 35.52
CA GLN A 16 7.82 -22.70 35.63
C GLN A 16 6.63 -23.16 34.78
N PRO A 17 6.69 -24.36 34.16
CA PRO A 17 5.59 -24.89 33.38
C PRO A 17 4.47 -25.36 34.31
N ARG A 18 3.31 -24.70 34.26
CA ARG A 18 2.07 -25.23 34.85
C ARG A 18 1.54 -26.34 33.94
N GLY A 19 1.96 -27.56 34.22
CA GLY A 19 1.38 -28.77 33.64
C GLY A 19 0.04 -29.09 34.30
N GLY A 20 -1.04 -28.83 33.58
CA GLY A 20 -2.35 -29.44 33.77
C GLY A 20 -2.92 -29.78 32.39
N PRO A 21 -3.74 -30.83 32.23
CA PRO A 21 -4.30 -31.17 30.93
C PRO A 21 -5.14 -29.98 30.41
N LEU A 22 -4.76 -29.45 29.25
CA LEU A 22 -5.61 -28.54 28.50
C LEU A 22 -6.82 -29.36 28.03
N SER A 23 -7.95 -29.21 28.71
CA SER A 23 -9.24 -29.56 28.14
C SER A 23 -9.42 -28.72 26.87
N GLU A 24 -9.63 -29.38 25.73
CA GLU A 24 -9.98 -28.72 24.47
C GLU A 24 -11.09 -27.69 24.74
N PRO A 25 -10.96 -26.43 24.25
CA PRO A 25 -12.11 -25.56 24.24
C PRO A 25 -13.13 -26.15 23.29
N ASP A 26 -14.31 -26.52 23.83
CA ASP A 26 -15.49 -26.88 23.07
C ASP A 26 -15.62 -25.92 21.89
N THR A 27 -15.45 -26.43 20.67
CA THR A 27 -15.79 -25.70 19.46
C THR A 27 -17.30 -25.58 19.39
N HIS A 28 -17.87 -24.68 20.20
CA HIS A 28 -19.16 -24.08 19.91
C HIS A 28 -18.96 -23.26 18.64
N ARG A 29 -19.11 -23.93 17.52
CA ARG A 29 -19.29 -23.33 16.22
C ARG A 29 -20.56 -22.49 16.32
N PHE A 30 -20.42 -21.22 16.66
CA PHE A 30 -21.49 -20.26 16.50
C PHE A 30 -21.92 -20.35 15.03
N PRO A 31 -23.17 -20.70 14.71
CA PRO A 31 -23.62 -20.69 13.34
C PRO A 31 -23.42 -19.27 12.82
N ALA A 32 -22.64 -19.12 11.75
CA ALA A 32 -22.55 -17.86 11.04
C ALA A 32 -23.98 -17.47 10.63
N LYS A 33 -24.56 -16.50 11.33
CA LYS A 33 -25.84 -15.95 10.94
C LYS A 33 -25.61 -15.28 9.58
N PRO A 34 -26.34 -15.63 8.52
CA PRO A 34 -26.21 -14.96 7.24
C PRO A 34 -26.29 -13.45 7.47
N LEU A 35 -25.35 -12.69 6.91
CA LEU A 35 -25.48 -11.24 6.83
C LEU A 35 -26.86 -10.93 6.25
N PRO A 36 -27.63 -10.01 6.86
CA PRO A 36 -28.90 -9.61 6.28
C PRO A 36 -28.63 -9.18 4.84
N LYS A 37 -29.37 -9.75 3.88
CA LYS A 37 -29.31 -9.30 2.49
C LYS A 37 -29.54 -7.79 2.51
N GLN A 38 -28.58 -7.04 1.97
CA GLN A 38 -28.73 -5.61 1.80
C GLN A 38 -30.04 -5.39 1.05
N PRO A 39 -31.00 -4.62 1.58
CA PRO A 39 -32.23 -4.35 0.86
C PRO A 39 -31.84 -3.73 -0.49
N PRO A 40 -32.58 -4.05 -1.58
CA PRO A 40 -32.34 -3.41 -2.86
C PRO A 40 -32.34 -1.89 -2.63
N SER A 41 -31.31 -1.23 -3.13
CA SER A 41 -31.18 0.23 -3.01
C SER A 41 -32.38 0.86 -3.71
N ASN A 42 -33.36 1.29 -2.93
CA ASN A 42 -34.49 2.10 -3.40
C ASN A 42 -34.11 3.58 -3.47
N GLN A 43 -32.81 3.93 -3.35
CA GLN A 43 -32.38 5.29 -3.65
C GLN A 43 -32.46 5.49 -5.16
N PRO A 44 -33.19 6.51 -5.65
CA PRO A 44 -33.10 6.89 -7.05
C PRO A 44 -31.63 7.15 -7.36
N THR A 45 -31.11 6.51 -8.40
CA THR A 45 -29.80 6.80 -8.96
C THR A 45 -29.73 8.32 -9.16
N PRO A 46 -28.76 9.01 -8.56
CA PRO A 46 -28.61 10.45 -8.78
C PRO A 46 -28.62 10.73 -10.29
N LEU A 47 -29.51 11.60 -10.73
CA LEU A 47 -29.64 12.01 -12.15
C LEU A 47 -28.35 12.69 -12.66
N THR A 48 -27.44 12.99 -11.75
CA THR A 48 -26.08 13.48 -11.99
C THR A 48 -25.14 12.66 -11.11
N PRO A 49 -24.10 12.02 -11.67
CA PRO A 49 -23.08 11.37 -10.84
C PRO A 49 -22.54 12.38 -9.81
N PRO A 50 -22.32 11.98 -8.55
CA PRO A 50 -21.82 12.88 -7.52
C PRO A 50 -20.50 13.50 -8.00
N THR A 51 -20.40 14.82 -7.88
CA THR A 51 -19.15 15.53 -8.18
C THR A 51 -18.09 15.10 -7.16
N PRO A 52 -16.89 14.67 -7.60
CA PRO A 52 -15.81 14.33 -6.68
C PRO A 52 -15.47 15.53 -5.78
N SER A 53 -14.90 15.27 -4.60
CA SER A 53 -14.45 16.36 -3.73
C SER A 53 -13.41 17.21 -4.45
N PRO A 54 -13.45 18.55 -4.33
CA PRO A 54 -12.56 19.44 -5.07
C PRO A 54 -11.13 19.49 -4.52
N GLN A 55 -10.86 18.74 -3.44
CA GLN A 55 -9.56 18.72 -2.80
C GLN A 55 -8.55 17.92 -3.64
N PRO A 56 -7.27 18.31 -3.69
CA PRO A 56 -6.21 17.46 -4.23
C PRO A 56 -6.24 16.06 -3.60
N LEU A 57 -5.83 15.04 -4.34
CA LEU A 57 -5.89 13.64 -3.88
C LEU A 57 -4.60 12.90 -4.25
N ILE A 58 -4.01 12.19 -3.28
CA ILE A 58 -3.13 11.05 -3.56
C ILE A 58 -3.97 9.78 -3.57
N THR A 59 -3.87 8.97 -4.62
CA THR A 59 -4.58 7.68 -4.73
C THR A 59 -3.76 6.68 -5.54
N GLY A 60 -4.00 5.38 -5.37
CA GLY A 60 -3.22 4.35 -6.03
C GLY A 60 -3.63 2.95 -5.64
N SER A 61 -2.83 1.99 -6.08
CA SER A 61 -3.00 0.57 -5.78
C SER A 61 -1.66 -0.13 -5.63
N ASN A 62 -1.68 -1.35 -5.14
CA ASN A 62 -0.52 -2.24 -5.16
C ASN A 62 -0.54 -3.10 -6.43
N THR A 63 0.61 -3.67 -6.83
CA THR A 63 0.69 -4.49 -8.05
C THR A 63 0.00 -5.86 -7.92
N ASN A 64 -0.37 -6.29 -6.71
CA ASN A 64 -1.01 -7.59 -6.49
C ASN A 64 -2.13 -7.54 -5.43
N GLU A 65 -2.96 -6.49 -5.46
CA GLU A 65 -4.10 -6.26 -4.54
C GLU A 65 -4.94 -7.53 -4.29
N GLY A 66 -5.21 -8.30 -5.34
CA GLY A 66 -6.02 -9.51 -5.30
C GLY A 66 -5.55 -10.56 -4.29
N ALA A 67 -4.26 -10.59 -3.96
CA ALA A 67 -3.73 -11.51 -2.96
C ALA A 67 -4.31 -11.29 -1.54
N GLY A 68 -4.84 -10.11 -1.24
CA GLY A 68 -5.54 -9.83 0.03
C GLY A 68 -6.99 -10.32 0.07
N PHE A 69 -7.57 -10.72 -1.07
CA PHE A 69 -9.00 -11.03 -1.22
C PHE A 69 -9.29 -12.51 -1.50
N VAL A 70 -8.29 -13.38 -1.33
CA VAL A 70 -8.40 -14.82 -1.59
C VAL A 70 -8.18 -15.63 -0.32
N SER A 71 -8.71 -16.86 -0.30
CA SER A 71 -8.39 -17.81 0.77
C SER A 71 -6.93 -18.24 0.69
N PHE A 72 -6.26 -18.26 1.84
CA PHE A 72 -4.87 -18.67 1.91
C PHE A 72 -4.70 -20.15 1.54
N THR A 73 -3.76 -20.43 0.64
CA THR A 73 -3.18 -21.76 0.41
C THR A 73 -1.66 -21.62 0.26
N PRO A 74 -0.85 -22.66 0.54
CA PRO A 74 0.60 -22.58 0.38
C PRO A 74 1.05 -22.19 -1.03
N THR A 75 0.30 -22.59 -2.06
CA THR A 75 0.64 -22.34 -3.48
C THR A 75 -0.12 -21.17 -4.10
N GLY A 76 -1.10 -20.59 -3.39
CA GLY A 76 -1.97 -19.54 -3.90
C GLY A 76 -2.98 -20.02 -4.95
N PRO A 77 -3.86 -19.13 -5.44
CA PRO A 77 -4.88 -19.45 -6.45
C PRO A 77 -4.37 -19.37 -7.90
N GLY A 78 -3.08 -19.01 -8.11
CA GLY A 78 -2.48 -18.79 -9.42
C GLY A 78 -2.58 -17.34 -9.91
N SER A 79 -1.70 -16.97 -10.84
CA SER A 79 -1.53 -15.58 -11.29
C SER A 79 -2.75 -15.00 -11.98
N SER A 80 -3.50 -15.77 -12.78
CA SER A 80 -4.71 -15.27 -13.46
C SER A 80 -5.80 -14.86 -12.48
N THR A 81 -5.99 -15.61 -11.39
CA THR A 81 -6.97 -15.25 -10.35
C THR A 81 -6.52 -14.01 -9.59
N LEU A 82 -5.24 -13.93 -9.23
CA LEU A 82 -4.67 -12.77 -8.55
C LEU A 82 -4.77 -11.50 -9.40
N PHE A 83 -4.46 -11.59 -10.69
CA PHE A 83 -4.58 -10.50 -11.65
C PHE A 83 -6.03 -10.03 -11.79
N ASN A 84 -6.96 -10.94 -12.07
CA ASN A 84 -8.37 -10.58 -12.23
C ASN A 84 -8.95 -9.91 -10.98
N LEU A 85 -8.56 -10.36 -9.78
CA LEU A 85 -8.98 -9.73 -8.53
C LEU A 85 -8.30 -8.39 -8.29
N THR A 86 -7.02 -8.25 -8.64
CA THR A 86 -6.29 -6.97 -8.55
C THR A 86 -6.99 -5.90 -9.38
N GLU A 87 -7.29 -6.22 -10.64
CA GLU A 87 -7.97 -5.30 -11.55
C GLU A 87 -9.39 -4.99 -11.10
N SER A 88 -10.19 -6.02 -10.78
CA SER A 88 -11.62 -5.83 -10.51
C SER A 88 -11.94 -5.20 -9.15
N VAL A 89 -11.13 -5.46 -8.12
CA VAL A 89 -11.45 -5.02 -6.74
C VAL A 89 -10.88 -3.64 -6.42
N ILE A 90 -9.65 -3.34 -6.87
CA ILE A 90 -8.97 -2.10 -6.49
C ILE A 90 -8.43 -1.32 -7.70
N ALA A 91 -7.61 -1.92 -8.56
CA ALA A 91 -6.83 -1.16 -9.53
C ALA A 91 -7.70 -0.42 -10.57
N CYS A 92 -8.71 -1.08 -11.16
CA CYS A 92 -9.63 -0.42 -12.09
C CYS A 92 -10.61 0.55 -11.42
N PRO A 93 -11.19 0.26 -10.24
CA PRO A 93 -11.94 1.26 -9.49
C PRO A 93 -11.12 2.54 -9.18
N VAL A 94 -9.85 2.41 -8.79
CA VAL A 94 -8.94 3.54 -8.59
C VAL A 94 -8.71 4.28 -9.90
N ALA A 95 -8.43 3.57 -10.99
CA ALA A 95 -8.23 4.17 -12.31
C ALA A 95 -9.47 4.95 -12.79
N GLN A 96 -10.67 4.43 -12.55
CA GLN A 96 -11.92 5.09 -12.88
C GLN A 96 -12.12 6.38 -12.08
N GLU A 97 -11.78 6.39 -10.79
CA GLU A 97 -11.84 7.61 -9.97
C GLU A 97 -10.84 8.65 -10.48
N VAL A 98 -9.60 8.25 -10.78
CA VAL A 98 -8.58 9.14 -11.33
C VAL A 98 -9.06 9.75 -12.66
N LYS A 99 -9.62 8.93 -13.56
CA LYS A 99 -10.20 9.41 -14.83
C LYS A 99 -11.33 10.42 -14.59
N ASN A 100 -12.23 10.14 -13.65
CA ASN A 100 -13.32 11.05 -13.32
C ASN A 100 -12.80 12.41 -12.82
N ARG A 101 -11.78 12.41 -11.96
CA ARG A 101 -11.14 13.62 -11.43
C ARG A 101 -10.38 14.40 -12.50
N ASN A 102 -9.62 13.71 -13.36
CA ASN A 102 -8.88 14.34 -14.44
C ASN A 102 -9.82 15.02 -15.45
N ARG A 103 -10.99 14.41 -15.75
CA ARG A 103 -12.03 15.00 -16.62
C ARG A 103 -12.57 16.36 -16.12
N VAL A 104 -12.60 16.57 -14.82
CA VAL A 104 -13.06 17.83 -14.20
C VAL A 104 -11.91 18.71 -13.70
N GLY A 105 -10.66 18.39 -14.08
CA GLY A 105 -9.48 19.20 -13.78
C GLY A 105 -9.08 19.19 -12.30
N LEU A 106 -9.42 18.14 -11.54
CA LEU A 106 -9.07 18.07 -10.12
C LEU A 106 -7.66 17.50 -9.91
N PRO A 107 -6.80 18.18 -9.14
CA PRO A 107 -5.44 17.71 -8.87
C PRO A 107 -5.43 16.30 -8.27
N THR A 108 -4.68 15.42 -8.91
CA THR A 108 -4.60 14.01 -8.56
C THR A 108 -3.16 13.53 -8.72
N TYR A 109 -2.64 12.83 -7.72
CA TYR A 109 -1.30 12.23 -7.71
C TYR A 109 -1.47 10.73 -7.61
N ARG A 110 -1.19 10.03 -8.70
CA ARG A 110 -1.49 8.60 -8.83
C ARG A 110 -0.25 7.77 -8.59
N TYR A 111 -0.34 6.75 -7.73
CA TYR A 111 0.75 5.80 -7.51
C TYR A 111 0.39 4.35 -7.81
N GLN A 112 1.44 3.54 -7.98
CA GLN A 112 1.36 2.10 -7.79
C GLN A 112 2.53 1.61 -6.91
N TYR A 113 2.26 0.77 -5.91
CA TYR A 113 3.30 0.17 -5.06
C TYR A 113 3.61 -1.27 -5.48
N ALA A 114 4.89 -1.58 -5.66
CA ALA A 114 5.36 -2.89 -6.15
C ALA A 114 6.28 -3.62 -5.16
N GLY A 115 6.45 -3.11 -3.94
CA GLY A 115 7.37 -3.68 -2.96
C GLY A 115 6.97 -5.09 -2.51
N ASN A 116 7.96 -5.99 -2.47
CA ASN A 116 7.82 -7.39 -2.06
C ASN A 116 8.86 -7.76 -1.00
N PHE A 117 8.75 -7.15 0.17
CA PHE A 117 9.67 -7.35 1.29
C PHE A 117 9.27 -8.58 2.10
N SER A 118 10.18 -9.51 2.38
CA SER A 118 9.83 -10.81 2.97
C SER A 118 9.27 -10.73 4.40
N ASN A 119 9.57 -9.67 5.14
CA ASN A 119 8.97 -9.40 6.45
C ASN A 119 7.48 -9.02 6.29
N ILE A 120 7.12 -8.26 5.24
CA ILE A 120 5.75 -7.82 4.92
C ILE A 120 4.96 -8.88 4.15
N SER A 121 5.57 -9.45 3.11
CA SER A 121 5.00 -10.39 2.15
C SER A 121 5.72 -11.74 2.25
N PRO A 122 5.48 -12.54 3.32
CA PRO A 122 6.28 -13.72 3.64
C PRO A 122 6.02 -14.93 2.74
N VAL A 123 5.03 -14.86 1.84
CA VAL A 123 4.59 -15.98 1.01
C VAL A 123 4.86 -15.62 -0.45
N SER A 124 5.37 -16.57 -1.22
CA SER A 124 5.90 -16.34 -2.58
C SER A 124 4.88 -15.75 -3.57
N TRP A 125 3.59 -15.92 -3.32
CA TRP A 125 2.52 -15.40 -4.19
C TRP A 125 1.88 -14.10 -3.68
N PHE A 126 2.31 -13.56 -2.54
CA PHE A 126 1.77 -12.30 -2.00
C PHE A 126 2.24 -11.08 -2.80
N GLY A 127 3.54 -10.96 -3.08
CA GLY A 127 4.06 -9.76 -3.75
C GLY A 127 3.67 -8.47 -3.01
N ALA A 128 3.38 -7.40 -3.74
CA ALA A 128 2.72 -6.22 -3.19
C ALA A 128 1.21 -6.47 -3.06
N TYR A 129 0.81 -7.24 -2.03
CA TYR A 129 -0.59 -7.55 -1.78
C TYR A 129 -1.33 -6.37 -1.13
N HIS A 130 -2.66 -6.46 -1.01
CA HIS A 130 -3.47 -5.43 -0.36
C HIS A 130 -2.93 -5.03 1.02
N SER A 131 -2.74 -3.73 1.25
CA SER A 131 -2.19 -3.13 2.49
C SER A 131 -0.70 -3.37 2.76
N ALA A 132 0.06 -3.99 1.84
CA ALA A 132 1.50 -4.24 2.02
C ALA A 132 2.36 -2.96 2.05
N GLU A 133 1.85 -1.86 1.56
CA GLU A 133 2.49 -0.55 1.55
C GLU A 133 2.34 0.20 2.88
N LEU A 134 1.33 -0.14 3.68
CA LEU A 134 1.00 0.59 4.91
C LEU A 134 2.11 0.58 5.95
N PRO A 135 2.79 -0.56 6.25
CA PRO A 135 3.88 -0.54 7.23
C PRO A 135 5.01 0.42 6.85
N LEU A 136 5.25 0.62 5.54
CA LEU A 136 6.23 1.60 5.05
C LEU A 136 5.67 3.01 5.22
N LEU A 137 4.43 3.25 4.80
CA LEU A 137 3.82 4.57 4.89
C LEU A 137 3.72 5.11 6.34
N PHE A 138 3.57 4.21 7.32
CA PHE A 138 3.47 4.55 8.74
C PHE A 138 4.79 4.44 9.51
N GLY A 139 5.92 4.10 8.86
CA GLY A 139 7.21 3.95 9.53
C GLY A 139 7.28 2.77 10.52
N THR A 140 6.36 1.80 10.42
CA THR A 140 6.26 0.63 11.32
C THR A 140 6.81 -0.65 10.70
N HIS A 141 7.45 -0.55 9.53
CA HIS A 141 7.88 -1.68 8.71
C HIS A 141 8.90 -2.60 9.41
N SER A 142 9.80 -2.02 10.22
CA SER A 142 10.80 -2.78 11.00
C SER A 142 10.22 -3.57 12.17
N GLU A 143 8.97 -3.30 12.55
CA GLU A 143 8.23 -4.04 13.58
C GLU A 143 7.38 -5.18 12.96
N TYR A 144 7.27 -5.22 11.63
CA TYR A 144 6.40 -6.15 10.94
C TYR A 144 7.13 -7.47 10.65
N ARG A 145 7.05 -8.43 11.59
CA ARG A 145 7.55 -9.82 11.47
C ARG A 145 9.06 -9.98 11.26
N GLY A 146 9.84 -8.91 11.24
CA GLY A 146 11.30 -8.98 11.13
C GLY A 146 11.93 -7.61 10.85
N PRO A 147 13.26 -7.51 10.97
CA PRO A 147 13.97 -6.28 10.68
C PRO A 147 13.91 -5.94 9.18
N SER A 148 13.85 -4.65 8.90
CA SER A 148 13.81 -4.15 7.53
C SER A 148 15.19 -4.02 6.91
N THR A 149 15.23 -4.18 5.59
CA THR A 149 16.45 -3.93 4.80
C THR A 149 16.69 -2.43 4.64
N GLN A 150 17.91 -2.03 4.24
CA GLN A 150 18.19 -0.60 3.96
C GLN A 150 17.28 -0.07 2.83
N PHE A 151 17.08 -0.85 1.76
CA PHE A 151 16.20 -0.45 0.68
C PHE A 151 14.75 -0.23 1.15
N GLU A 152 14.28 -1.03 2.09
CA GLU A 152 12.95 -0.87 2.69
C GLU A 152 12.83 0.41 3.53
N TRP A 153 13.87 0.76 4.31
CA TRP A 153 13.95 2.07 4.98
C TRP A 153 13.91 3.22 3.97
N ASP A 154 14.65 3.11 2.87
CA ASP A 154 14.69 4.15 1.85
C ASP A 154 13.31 4.35 1.19
N VAL A 155 12.57 3.26 0.94
CA VAL A 155 11.18 3.30 0.46
C VAL A 155 10.24 3.91 1.49
N SER A 156 10.34 3.52 2.77
CA SER A 156 9.56 4.10 3.88
C SER A 156 9.73 5.62 3.93
N TYR A 157 10.97 6.10 4.01
CA TYR A 157 11.26 7.52 4.06
C TYR A 157 10.79 8.26 2.79
N ALA A 158 10.83 7.61 1.63
CA ALA A 158 10.31 8.20 0.40
C ALA A 158 8.81 8.44 0.45
N MET A 159 8.06 7.43 0.86
CA MET A 159 6.60 7.49 0.97
C MET A 159 6.20 8.48 2.05
N GLU A 160 6.80 8.42 3.24
CA GLU A 160 6.53 9.33 4.35
C GLU A 160 6.79 10.79 3.97
N ALA A 161 7.91 11.10 3.30
CA ALA A 161 8.23 12.46 2.89
C ALA A 161 7.20 13.02 1.90
N LEU A 162 6.80 12.24 0.90
CA LEU A 162 5.80 12.66 -0.09
C LEU A 162 4.43 12.88 0.57
N TRP A 163 3.96 11.94 1.40
CA TRP A 163 2.68 12.06 2.09
C TRP A 163 2.65 13.20 3.10
N LEU A 164 3.72 13.37 3.89
CA LEU A 164 3.84 14.48 4.83
C LEU A 164 3.78 15.83 4.10
N SER A 165 4.58 15.98 3.05
CA SER A 165 4.62 17.23 2.28
C SER A 165 3.26 17.61 1.68
N PHE A 166 2.50 16.61 1.24
CA PHE A 166 1.16 16.79 0.70
C PHE A 166 0.14 17.13 1.79
N ALA A 167 0.24 16.51 2.97
CA ALA A 167 -0.62 16.81 4.10
C ALA A 167 -0.39 18.22 4.67
N GLU A 168 0.85 18.71 4.63
CA GLU A 168 1.21 20.07 5.05
C GLU A 168 0.61 21.14 4.14
N ASP A 169 0.69 20.94 2.81
CA ASP A 169 0.10 21.83 1.82
C ASP A 169 -0.26 21.04 0.55
N PRO A 170 -1.53 20.65 0.38
CA PRO A 170 -1.94 19.88 -0.79
C PRO A 170 -1.98 20.71 -2.07
N SER A 171 -1.93 22.06 -1.99
CA SER A 171 -2.01 22.95 -3.16
C SER A 171 -0.72 23.02 -3.98
N ARG A 172 0.43 22.76 -3.35
CA ARG A 172 1.74 22.68 -4.01
C ARG A 172 2.10 21.28 -4.53
N GLY A 173 1.28 20.27 -4.20
CA GLY A 173 1.54 18.87 -4.51
C GLY A 173 2.62 18.21 -3.64
N PRO A 174 2.78 16.87 -3.76
CA PRO A 174 3.78 16.12 -3.01
C PRO A 174 5.19 16.43 -3.52
N VAL A 175 6.12 16.66 -2.60
CA VAL A 175 7.52 16.89 -2.93
C VAL A 175 8.41 16.17 -1.93
N ARG A 176 9.65 15.86 -2.33
CA ARG A 176 10.67 15.42 -1.39
C ARG A 176 12.05 15.90 -1.78
N LEU A 177 12.90 15.99 -0.77
CA LEU A 177 14.34 16.05 -0.94
C LEU A 177 14.91 14.63 -0.96
N ALA A 178 15.99 14.42 -1.72
CA ALA A 178 16.73 13.18 -1.67
C ALA A 178 17.35 12.97 -0.28
N ILE A 179 17.34 11.73 0.20
CA ILE A 179 18.08 11.31 1.40
C ILE A 179 19.35 10.63 0.89
N GLY A 180 20.52 11.18 1.23
CA GLY A 180 21.79 10.74 0.67
C GLY A 180 22.03 11.31 -0.73
N ASP A 181 22.42 10.47 -1.68
CA ASP A 181 22.70 10.89 -3.06
C ASP A 181 21.40 11.07 -3.89
N ALA A 182 21.48 11.84 -4.97
CA ALA A 182 20.34 12.14 -5.86
C ALA A 182 19.73 10.98 -6.71
N PRO A 183 20.38 9.83 -6.99
CA PRO A 183 19.84 8.81 -7.91
C PRO A 183 18.59 8.09 -7.42
N ALA A 184 18.14 8.40 -6.21
CA ALA A 184 16.94 7.85 -5.62
C ALA A 184 15.63 8.53 -6.10
N ASN A 185 15.72 9.73 -6.68
CA ASN A 185 14.57 10.44 -7.26
C ASN A 185 14.42 10.13 -8.77
N PRO A 186 13.19 10.09 -9.33
CA PRO A 186 12.98 9.78 -10.75
C PRO A 186 13.75 10.69 -11.73
N ASN A 187 13.98 11.95 -11.35
CA ASN A 187 14.72 12.94 -12.15
C ASN A 187 16.22 12.97 -11.86
N ASN A 188 16.74 12.05 -11.02
CA ASN A 188 18.12 12.04 -10.51
C ASN A 188 18.53 13.38 -9.85
N GLY A 189 17.57 14.16 -9.38
CA GLY A 189 17.78 15.46 -8.73
C GLY A 189 17.70 15.36 -7.22
N SER A 190 18.28 16.32 -6.51
CA SER A 190 18.16 16.41 -5.04
C SER A 190 16.76 16.83 -4.57
N TYR A 191 15.93 17.35 -5.47
CA TYR A 191 14.55 17.72 -5.25
C TYR A 191 13.66 17.02 -6.28
N PHE A 192 12.56 16.47 -5.81
CA PHE A 192 11.54 15.86 -6.64
C PHE A 192 10.17 16.44 -6.28
N ALA A 193 9.49 17.00 -7.28
CA ALA A 193 8.07 17.30 -7.21
C ALA A 193 7.34 16.21 -7.98
N TRP A 194 6.40 15.55 -7.31
CA TRP A 194 5.55 14.55 -7.95
C TRP A 194 4.61 15.26 -8.94
N PRO A 195 4.69 14.98 -10.25
CA PRO A 195 3.80 15.60 -11.22
C PRO A 195 2.34 15.27 -10.92
N GLN A 196 1.45 16.23 -11.20
CA GLN A 196 0.03 15.95 -11.24
C GLN A 196 -0.22 14.93 -12.35
N PHE A 197 -0.99 13.90 -12.06
CA PHE A 197 -1.31 12.86 -13.02
C PHE A 197 -2.25 13.37 -14.11
N GLU A 198 -1.84 13.15 -15.36
CA GLU A 198 -2.64 13.37 -16.56
C GLU A 198 -2.83 12.06 -17.34
N GLN A 199 -4.03 11.83 -17.87
CA GLN A 199 -4.31 10.60 -18.61
C GLN A 199 -3.46 10.51 -19.88
N GLY A 200 -2.75 9.40 -20.03
CA GLY A 200 -1.88 9.13 -21.19
C GLY A 200 -0.43 9.61 -21.03
N GLU A 201 -0.11 10.31 -19.93
CA GLU A 201 1.26 10.75 -19.62
C GLU A 201 1.99 9.76 -18.70
N ASP A 202 3.32 9.86 -18.67
CA ASP A 202 4.19 9.07 -17.80
C ASP A 202 4.31 9.67 -16.39
N ASP A 203 3.18 10.07 -15.77
CA ASP A 203 3.16 10.82 -14.50
C ASP A 203 2.67 10.00 -13.28
N MET A 204 2.47 8.68 -13.44
CA MET A 204 2.15 7.81 -12.31
C MET A 204 3.43 7.41 -11.56
N LEU A 205 3.46 7.58 -10.24
CA LEU A 205 4.63 7.23 -9.44
C LEU A 205 4.60 5.76 -9.04
N LEU A 206 5.60 5.01 -9.46
CA LEU A 206 5.80 3.61 -9.08
C LEU A 206 6.86 3.50 -7.98
N PHE A 207 6.50 2.82 -6.89
CA PHE A 207 7.38 2.57 -5.77
C PHE A 207 7.94 1.13 -5.77
N ALA A 208 9.23 1.00 -5.47
CA ALA A 208 9.88 -0.26 -5.07
C ALA A 208 9.81 -1.42 -6.09
N GLU A 209 9.99 -1.15 -7.38
CA GLU A 209 10.05 -2.17 -8.43
C GLU A 209 11.49 -2.37 -8.93
N GLY A 210 11.93 -3.63 -9.06
CA GLY A 210 13.23 -3.95 -9.68
C GLY A 210 14.47 -3.39 -8.98
N GLY A 211 14.37 -3.01 -7.70
CA GLY A 211 15.43 -2.33 -6.96
C GLY A 211 15.47 -0.81 -7.18
N THR A 212 14.55 -0.25 -7.97
CA THR A 212 14.37 1.19 -8.12
C THR A 212 13.47 1.71 -7.00
N LEU A 213 13.92 2.77 -6.32
CA LEU A 213 13.17 3.39 -5.22
C LEU A 213 11.83 3.95 -5.69
N MET A 214 11.89 4.83 -6.70
CA MET A 214 10.75 5.51 -7.30
C MET A 214 11.02 5.73 -8.78
N GLN A 215 10.00 5.55 -9.61
CA GLN A 215 10.07 5.86 -11.04
C GLN A 215 8.73 6.38 -11.55
N LEU A 216 8.79 7.29 -12.51
CA LEU A 216 7.62 7.76 -13.24
C LEU A 216 7.33 6.79 -14.38
N VAL A 217 6.06 6.39 -14.51
CA VAL A 217 5.61 5.42 -15.50
C VAL A 217 4.23 5.79 -16.05
N GLY A 218 3.93 5.36 -17.27
CA GLY A 218 2.60 5.45 -17.84
C GLY A 218 1.58 4.58 -17.10
N SER A 219 0.32 5.03 -17.09
CA SER A 219 -0.77 4.31 -16.41
C SER A 219 -1.26 3.06 -17.15
N GLY A 220 -0.85 2.84 -18.40
CA GLY A 220 -1.28 1.68 -19.22
C GLY A 220 -1.06 0.32 -18.55
N ARG A 221 -0.08 0.22 -17.66
CA ARG A 221 0.15 -0.96 -16.79
C ARG A 221 -1.04 -1.36 -15.90
N ILE A 222 -1.99 -0.47 -15.67
CA ILE A 222 -3.30 -0.73 -15.07
C ILE A 222 -4.39 -0.46 -16.11
N ASP A 223 -4.35 0.72 -16.71
CA ASP A 223 -5.46 1.28 -17.48
C ASP A 223 -5.79 0.47 -18.73
N ASP A 224 -4.80 -0.16 -19.38
CA ASP A 224 -5.00 -0.99 -20.58
C ASP A 224 -5.84 -2.25 -20.30
N TYR A 225 -5.98 -2.62 -19.02
CA TYR A 225 -6.75 -3.79 -18.57
C TYR A 225 -8.14 -3.41 -18.04
N CYS A 226 -8.45 -2.12 -17.94
CA CYS A 226 -9.70 -1.64 -17.39
C CYS A 226 -10.72 -1.32 -18.49
N THR A 227 -11.92 -1.90 -18.36
CA THR A 227 -12.98 -1.66 -19.34
C THR A 227 -13.62 -0.28 -19.12
N GLY A 228 -13.67 0.55 -20.17
CA GLY A 228 -14.36 1.86 -20.11
C GLY A 228 -13.48 3.05 -19.68
N LEU A 229 -12.17 2.85 -19.55
CA LEU A 229 -11.19 3.92 -19.43
C LEU A 229 -10.85 4.59 -20.77
#